data_AF-A0A938EEF7-F1
#
_entry.id   AF-A0A938EEF7-F1
#
_cell.length_a   1.000
_cell.length_b   1.000
_cell.length_c   1.000
_cell.angle_alpha   90.00
_cell.angle_beta   90.00
_cell.angle_gamma   90.00
#
_symmetry.space_group_name_H-M   'P 1'
#
loop_
_entity.id
_entity.type
_entity.pdbx_description
1 polymer ?
#
loop_
_entity_poly.entity_id
_entity_poly.type
_entity_poly.pdbx_seq_one_letter_code
_entity_poly.pdbx_strand_id
1 'polypeptide(L)'
;MPTARGWVVLACGIGLYVAARGLGAPVLGVVALAFMLGPVAAVICCLRHRAADLALALRLSPVRPVEGRPWSCRVAVRGGLPRHARLVVDILGRTHAVDLRRREGEARGDLAGIAGRRGRYPLGAARVRVVDPLGLAAVERPAAVRGDAIVWLDAARAEADGSGGTDGDGRRHGVRVRAVGFDLRGIREHQPGESLRRVDWKTSARTGELMVRELEDSGRVEVLVVADPGGAGDGADPDRVDAALRRAAALAQSLSRAEAGAVLAVEAERRERVALDGTATARALALDALSGAAADRAEDLGTRLARCPDARVARTVIVVTATPTDGLAAWAERAGRRCPVEIVVVGPGPDTDGRVEPAEAAIPA
;
A
#
# COMPACT_ATOMS: atom_id res chain seq x y z
N MET A 1 32.60 -4.78 12.92
CA MET A 1 33.73 -3.93 12.52
C MET A 1 33.97 -2.87 13.59
N PRO A 2 35.23 -2.49 13.86
CA PRO A 2 35.51 -1.36 14.74
C PRO A 2 34.92 -0.07 14.16
N THR A 3 34.36 0.78 15.02
CA THR A 3 33.92 2.12 14.62
C THR A 3 35.13 3.06 14.51
N ALA A 4 34.93 4.28 14.01
CA ALA A 4 35.97 5.32 14.04
C ALA A 4 36.52 5.56 15.46
N ARG A 5 35.64 5.53 16.48
CA ARG A 5 36.05 5.63 17.90
C ARG A 5 36.88 4.44 18.35
N GLY A 6 36.53 3.22 17.92
CA GLY A 6 37.31 2.02 18.19
C GLY A 6 38.74 2.10 17.64
N TRP A 7 38.89 2.61 16.42
CA TRP A 7 40.21 2.83 15.82
C TRP A 7 41.02 3.91 16.55
N VAL A 8 40.40 5.02 16.94
CA VAL A 8 41.07 6.07 17.73
C VAL A 8 41.54 5.53 19.08
N VAL A 9 40.69 4.78 19.79
CA VAL A 9 41.06 4.16 21.08
C VAL A 9 42.21 3.17 20.92
N LEU A 10 42.20 2.37 19.85
CA LEU A 10 43.29 1.46 19.52
C LEU A 10 44.59 2.22 19.22
N ALA A 11 44.54 3.28 18.41
CA ALA A 11 45.70 4.10 18.07
C ALA A 11 46.28 4.82 19.30
N CYS A 12 45.43 5.38 20.17
CA CYS A 12 45.85 5.95 21.44
C CYS A 12 46.50 4.91 22.35
N GLY A 13 45.94 3.69 22.41
CA GLY A 13 46.54 2.57 23.15
C GLY A 13 47.94 2.21 22.64
N ILE A 14 48.13 2.14 21.32
CA ILE A 14 49.44 1.88 20.71
C ILE A 14 50.43 3.01 21.03
N GLY A 15 50.02 4.28 20.89
CA GLY A 15 50.87 5.42 21.22
C GLY A 15 51.30 5.43 22.69
N LEU A 16 50.36 5.14 23.61
CA LEU A 16 50.64 5.05 25.04
C LEU A 16 51.59 3.88 25.37
N TYR A 17 51.49 2.76 24.65
CA TYR A 17 52.41 1.63 24.80
C TYR A 17 53.84 1.99 24.39
N VAL A 18 54.01 2.69 23.27
CA VAL A 18 55.33 3.16 22.80
C VAL A 18 55.94 4.16 23.80
N ALA A 19 55.14 5.11 24.30
CA ALA A 19 55.56 6.05 25.33
C ALA A 19 55.95 5.35 26.64
N ALA A 20 55.19 4.34 27.08
CA ALA A 20 55.49 3.55 28.27
C ALA A 20 56.86 2.85 28.17
N ARG A 21 57.16 2.28 26.99
CA ARG A 21 58.45 1.63 26.69
C ARG A 21 59.60 2.62 26.66
N GLY A 22 59.40 3.80 26.07
CA GLY A 22 60.42 4.85 26.01
C GLY A 22 60.75 5.48 27.37
N LEU A 23 59.73 5.67 28.22
CA LEU A 23 59.87 6.30 29.55
C LEU A 23 60.22 5.31 30.67
N GLY A 24 60.22 4.00 30.38
CA GLY A 24 60.44 2.97 31.40
C GLY A 24 59.34 2.89 32.47
N ALA A 25 58.14 3.39 32.19
CA ALA A 25 57.03 3.46 33.13
C ALA A 25 56.07 2.26 32.94
N PRO A 26 56.21 1.17 33.71
CA PRO A 26 55.41 -0.04 33.52
C PRO A 26 53.90 0.19 33.74
N VAL A 27 53.55 1.19 34.57
CA VAL A 27 52.15 1.57 34.85
C VAL A 27 51.42 2.05 33.58
N LEU A 28 52.09 2.86 32.74
CA LEU A 28 51.49 3.28 31.45
C LEU A 28 51.28 2.09 30.51
N GLY A 29 52.11 1.05 30.60
CA GLY A 29 51.98 -0.18 29.81
C GLY A 29 50.68 -0.95 30.12
N VAL A 30 50.27 -0.98 31.39
CA VAL A 30 49.01 -1.62 31.81
C VAL A 30 47.80 -0.85 31.26
N VAL A 31 47.84 0.48 31.32
CA VAL A 31 46.78 1.34 30.75
C VAL A 31 46.70 1.15 29.24
N ALA A 32 47.84 1.12 28.55
CA ALA A 32 47.91 0.89 27.11
C ALA A 32 47.29 -0.46 26.71
N LEU A 33 47.56 -1.52 27.48
CA LEU A 33 46.95 -2.84 27.27
C LEU A 33 45.43 -2.80 27.43
N ALA A 34 44.89 -2.08 28.41
CA ALA A 34 43.44 -1.93 28.58
C ALA A 34 42.78 -1.23 27.37
N PHE A 35 43.41 -0.18 26.84
CA PHE A 35 42.95 0.51 25.63
C PHE A 35 43.01 -0.38 24.38
N MET A 36 43.98 -1.28 24.28
CA MET A 36 44.06 -2.24 23.17
C MET A 36 43.06 -3.40 23.29
N LEU A 37 42.83 -3.93 24.50
CA LEU A 37 41.91 -5.04 24.73
C LEU A 37 40.44 -4.63 24.66
N GLY A 38 40.10 -3.38 25.00
CA GLY A 38 38.73 -2.86 24.98
C GLY A 38 38.01 -3.03 23.63
N PRO A 39 38.56 -2.52 22.51
CA PRO A 39 38.00 -2.71 21.18
C PRO A 39 37.88 -4.19 20.76
N VAL A 40 38.86 -5.02 21.13
CA VAL A 40 38.83 -6.47 20.84
C VAL A 40 37.68 -7.16 21.58
N ALA A 41 37.53 -6.88 22.88
CA ALA A 41 36.43 -7.39 23.69
C ALA A 41 35.06 -6.90 23.17
N ALA A 42 34.98 -5.62 22.76
CA ALA A 42 33.78 -5.05 22.16
C ALA A 42 33.40 -5.77 20.85
N VAL A 43 34.37 -6.02 19.97
CA VAL A 43 34.14 -6.79 18.73
C VAL A 43 33.69 -8.22 19.05
N ILE A 44 34.35 -8.93 19.98
CA ILE A 44 33.96 -10.29 20.38
C ILE A 44 32.54 -10.31 20.95
N CYS A 45 32.18 -9.34 21.79
CA CYS A 45 30.82 -9.19 22.32
C CYS A 45 29.79 -9.01 21.20
N CYS A 46 30.05 -8.09 20.26
CA CYS A 46 29.20 -7.88 19.07
C CYS A 46 29.09 -9.16 18.20
N LEU A 47 30.17 -9.92 18.06
CA LEU A 47 30.19 -11.14 17.25
C LEU A 47 29.44 -12.31 17.90
N ARG A 48 29.38 -12.39 19.24
CA ARG A 48 28.63 -13.41 19.97
C ARG A 48 27.12 -13.31 19.77
N HIS A 49 26.60 -12.14 19.42
CA HIS A 49 25.20 -11.98 19.03
C HIS A 49 24.97 -12.61 17.64
N ARG A 50 24.48 -13.86 17.64
CA ARG A 50 24.17 -14.62 16.41
C ARG A 50 22.95 -14.03 15.70
N ALA A 51 23.02 -13.96 14.37
CA ALA A 51 21.93 -13.44 13.53
C ALA A 51 20.72 -14.38 13.47
N ALA A 52 20.91 -15.68 13.70
CA ALA A 52 19.87 -16.70 13.54
C ALA A 52 18.70 -16.57 14.52
N ASP A 53 18.87 -15.84 15.62
CA ASP A 53 17.86 -15.73 16.69
C ASP A 53 17.07 -14.40 16.64
N LEU A 54 17.27 -13.58 15.59
CA LEU A 54 16.61 -12.27 15.47
C LEU A 54 15.33 -12.38 14.65
N ALA A 55 14.19 -12.41 15.34
CA ALA A 55 12.88 -12.34 14.71
C ALA A 55 12.34 -10.90 14.77
N LEU A 56 12.03 -10.33 13.60
CA LEU A 56 11.41 -9.00 13.49
C LEU A 56 9.90 -9.13 13.35
N ALA A 57 9.16 -8.42 14.20
CA ALA A 57 7.73 -8.22 14.08
C ALA A 57 7.44 -6.75 13.80
N LEU A 58 6.83 -6.48 12.64
CA LEU A 58 6.37 -5.16 12.25
C LEU A 58 4.85 -5.12 12.38
N ARG A 59 4.32 -4.09 13.05
CA ARG A 59 2.88 -3.85 13.15
C ARG A 59 2.57 -2.45 12.66
N LEU A 60 2.04 -2.38 11.44
CA LEU A 60 1.56 -1.14 10.82
C LEU A 60 0.20 -0.75 11.40
N SER A 61 0.04 0.55 11.66
CA SER A 61 -1.21 1.17 12.09
C SER A 61 -1.41 2.47 11.30
N PRO A 62 -2.42 2.54 10.43
CA PRO A 62 -3.37 1.47 10.10
C PRO A 62 -2.70 0.28 9.38
N VAL A 63 -3.34 -0.90 9.41
CA VAL A 63 -2.84 -2.13 8.76
C VAL A 63 -2.66 -1.95 7.26
N ARG A 64 -3.49 -1.09 6.66
CA ARG A 64 -3.41 -0.64 5.27
C ARG A 64 -3.29 0.89 5.26
N PRO A 65 -2.06 1.44 5.24
CA PRO A 65 -1.83 2.86 5.09
C PRO A 65 -2.49 3.41 3.83
N VAL A 66 -3.06 4.61 3.89
CA VAL A 66 -3.64 5.29 2.73
C VAL A 66 -2.63 6.31 2.21
N GLU A 67 -2.44 6.39 0.89
CA GLU A 67 -1.51 7.32 0.25
C GLU A 67 -1.70 8.76 0.75
N GLY A 68 -0.61 9.47 1.01
CA GLY A 68 -0.64 10.84 1.53
C GLY A 68 -1.14 10.98 2.97
N ARG A 69 -1.54 9.90 3.65
CA ARG A 69 -1.97 9.90 5.07
C ARG A 69 -0.83 9.46 6.00
N PRO A 70 -0.85 9.90 7.27
CA PRO A 70 0.11 9.45 8.25
C PRO A 70 -0.07 7.96 8.59
N TRP A 71 1.04 7.28 8.84
CA TRP A 71 1.09 5.92 9.34
C TRP A 71 2.09 5.83 10.51
N SER A 72 1.89 4.81 11.33
CA SER A 72 2.84 4.41 12.37
C SER A 72 3.16 2.93 12.25
N CYS A 73 4.38 2.53 12.59
CA CYS A 73 4.78 1.14 12.64
C CYS A 73 5.46 0.89 13.98
N ARG A 74 4.88 -0.02 14.77
CA ARG A 74 5.57 -0.55 15.94
C ARG A 74 6.48 -1.68 15.50
N VAL A 75 7.74 -1.56 15.84
CA VAL A 75 8.75 -2.56 15.55
C VAL A 75 9.14 -3.28 16.84
N ALA A 76 9.14 -4.60 16.79
CA ALA A 76 9.58 -5.44 17.87
C ALA A 76 10.62 -6.45 17.35
N VAL A 77 11.80 -6.46 17.96
CA VAL A 77 12.83 -7.46 17.69
C VAL A 77 12.92 -8.40 18.88
N ARG A 78 12.71 -9.68 18.63
CA ARG A 78 12.95 -10.75 19.60
C ARG A 78 14.34 -11.33 19.37
N GLY A 79 15.06 -11.53 20.47
CA GLY A 79 16.42 -12.08 20.47
C GLY A 79 17.32 -11.39 21.49
N GLY A 80 18.53 -11.92 21.66
CA GLY A 80 19.53 -11.42 22.59
C GLY A 80 20.20 -10.13 22.10
N LEU A 81 19.46 -9.02 22.01
CA LEU A 81 20.02 -7.70 21.68
C LEU A 81 20.56 -6.98 22.93
N PRO A 82 21.59 -6.13 22.79
CA PRO A 82 22.02 -5.24 23.86
C PRO A 82 20.97 -4.17 24.18
N ARG A 83 21.18 -3.41 25.26
CA ARG A 83 20.26 -2.36 25.72
C ARG A 83 20.02 -1.25 24.69
N HIS A 84 21.02 -0.98 23.85
CA HIS A 84 20.97 0.00 22.78
C HIS A 84 21.33 -0.68 21.46
N ALA A 85 20.37 -0.75 20.54
CA ALA A 85 20.59 -1.25 19.19
C ALA A 85 19.83 -0.34 18.24
N ARG A 86 20.35 -0.14 17.03
CA ARG A 86 19.68 0.64 16.00
C ARG A 86 19.17 -0.31 14.93
N LEU A 87 17.87 -0.32 14.69
CA LEU A 87 17.30 -1.05 13.56
C LEU A 87 17.32 -0.15 12.33
N VAL A 88 17.72 -0.72 11.20
CA VAL A 88 17.57 -0.15 9.87
C VAL A 88 16.67 -1.08 9.07
N VAL A 89 15.51 -0.60 8.65
CA VAL A 89 14.51 -1.43 7.95
C VAL A 89 13.92 -0.66 6.79
N ASP A 90 13.67 -1.36 5.68
CA ASP A 90 12.91 -0.83 4.55
C ASP A 90 11.42 -1.07 4.79
N ILE A 91 10.66 0.02 4.88
CA ILE A 91 9.21 0.00 5.07
C ILE A 91 8.61 0.94 4.03
N LEU A 92 7.68 0.43 3.22
CA LEU A 92 6.99 1.20 2.17
C LEU A 92 7.97 1.86 1.18
N GLY A 93 9.05 1.16 0.82
CA GLY A 93 10.05 1.62 -0.16
C GLY A 93 10.97 2.72 0.36
N ARG A 94 11.01 2.95 1.68
CA ARG A 94 11.87 3.93 2.33
C ARG A 94 12.67 3.28 3.45
N THR A 95 13.94 3.62 3.52
CA THR A 95 14.80 3.17 4.62
C THR A 95 14.55 4.01 5.87
N HIS A 96 14.16 3.34 6.95
CA HIS A 96 13.95 3.95 8.27
C HIS A 96 14.99 3.44 9.27
N ALA A 97 15.48 4.34 10.11
CA ALA A 97 16.35 4.00 11.23
C ALA A 97 15.65 4.33 12.56
N VAL A 98 15.58 3.36 13.47
CA VAL A 98 14.99 3.53 14.80
C VAL A 98 15.89 2.96 15.88
N ASP A 99 16.05 3.74 16.96
CA ASP A 99 16.75 3.26 18.15
C ASP A 99 15.81 2.36 18.95
N LEU A 100 16.22 1.11 19.13
CA LEU A 100 15.48 0.11 19.87
C LEU A 100 15.77 0.23 21.37
N ARG A 101 14.71 0.19 22.16
CA ARG A 101 14.79 0.11 23.62
C ARG A 101 14.40 -1.28 24.07
N ARG A 102 15.29 -1.95 24.81
CA ARG A 102 15.02 -3.29 25.34
C ARG A 102 14.11 -3.21 26.56
N ARG A 103 13.00 -3.95 26.54
CA ARG A 103 12.04 -4.12 27.64
C ARG A 103 11.53 -5.56 27.67
N GLU A 104 11.61 -6.22 28.83
CA GLU A 104 11.02 -7.57 29.05
C GLU A 104 11.46 -8.63 28.01
N GLY A 105 12.73 -8.60 27.59
CA GLY A 105 13.28 -9.57 26.64
C GLY A 105 13.05 -9.26 25.15
N GLU A 106 12.32 -8.19 24.84
CA GLU A 106 12.05 -7.71 23.48
C GLU A 106 12.62 -6.30 23.29
N ALA A 107 13.16 -5.99 22.11
CA ALA A 107 13.62 -4.65 21.77
C ALA A 107 12.55 -3.95 20.92
N ARG A 108 12.01 -2.83 21.40
CA ARG A 108 10.91 -2.11 20.75
C ARG A 108 11.33 -0.74 20.26
N GLY A 109 10.74 -0.31 19.15
CA GLY A 109 10.86 1.03 18.60
C GLY A 109 9.60 1.40 17.83
N ASP A 110 9.31 2.69 17.74
CA ASP A 110 8.17 3.20 16.98
C ASP A 110 8.69 4.04 15.80
N LEU A 111 8.06 3.83 14.65
CA LEU A 111 8.30 4.56 13.42
C LEU A 111 7.01 5.27 13.01
N ALA A 112 7.14 6.42 12.36
CA ALA A 112 6.02 7.13 11.77
C ALA A 112 6.46 7.79 10.46
N GLY A 113 5.51 8.03 9.57
CA GLY A 113 5.75 8.67 8.29
C GLY A 113 4.46 9.00 7.56
N ILE A 114 4.60 9.53 6.34
CA ILE A 114 3.49 9.70 5.39
C ILE A 114 3.60 8.58 4.36
N ALA A 115 2.47 7.95 4.02
CA ALA A 115 2.47 6.88 3.03
C ALA A 115 2.73 7.45 1.63
N GLY A 116 3.55 6.75 0.85
CA GLY A 116 3.86 7.13 -0.53
C GLY A 116 2.72 6.83 -1.50
N ARG A 117 3.07 6.59 -2.77
CA ARG A 117 2.11 6.16 -3.80
C ARG A 117 1.49 4.80 -3.44
N ARG A 118 0.27 4.54 -3.93
CA ARG A 118 -0.36 3.21 -3.79
C ARG A 118 0.54 2.13 -4.39
N GLY A 119 0.44 0.91 -3.87
CA GLY A 119 1.20 -0.22 -4.40
C GLY A 119 1.42 -1.32 -3.37
N ARG A 120 1.92 -2.45 -3.86
CA ARG A 120 2.45 -3.53 -3.03
C ARG A 120 3.92 -3.26 -2.75
N TYR A 121 4.27 -3.12 -1.48
CA TYR A 121 5.63 -2.92 -1.02
C TYR A 121 6.10 -4.21 -0.34
N PRO A 122 7.03 -4.97 -0.95
CA PRO A 122 7.61 -6.12 -0.27
C PRO A 122 8.32 -5.61 0.99
N LEU A 123 8.04 -6.23 2.14
CA LEU A 123 8.81 -5.93 3.34
C LEU A 123 10.21 -6.49 3.12
N GLY A 124 11.15 -5.59 2.83
CA GLY A 124 12.51 -5.93 2.39
C GLY A 124 13.39 -6.52 3.50
N ALA A 125 14.66 -6.74 3.15
CA ALA A 125 15.66 -7.20 4.11
C ALA A 125 15.89 -6.15 5.21
N ALA A 126 15.51 -6.45 6.44
CA ALA A 126 15.85 -5.62 7.59
C ALA A 126 17.29 -5.91 8.05
N ARG A 127 17.97 -4.87 8.53
CA ARG A 127 19.29 -4.99 9.14
C ARG A 127 19.27 -4.37 10.53
N VAL A 128 19.68 -5.13 11.53
CA VAL A 128 19.88 -4.61 12.88
C VAL A 128 21.35 -4.22 13.00
N ARG A 129 21.61 -2.94 13.23
CA ARG A 129 22.93 -2.42 13.58
C ARG A 129 23.07 -2.43 15.09
N VAL A 130 23.85 -3.40 15.57
CA VAL A 130 24.19 -3.55 16.98
C VAL A 130 25.47 -2.78 17.25
N VAL A 131 25.44 -1.86 18.21
CA VAL A 131 26.60 -1.09 18.66
C VAL A 131 26.89 -1.49 20.10
N ASP A 132 28.15 -1.71 20.45
CA ASP A 132 28.52 -2.00 21.82
C ASP A 132 28.30 -0.78 22.74
N PRO A 133 28.20 -0.97 24.08
CA PRO A 133 27.95 0.14 25.01
C PRO A 133 28.98 1.28 24.97
N LEU A 134 30.23 0.99 24.60
CA LEU A 134 31.30 1.99 24.49
C LEU A 134 31.40 2.60 23.08
N GLY A 135 30.62 2.10 22.12
CA GLY A 135 30.60 2.56 20.73
C GLY A 135 31.91 2.31 19.98
N LEU A 136 32.73 1.36 20.43
CA LEU A 136 34.01 0.94 19.84
C LEU A 136 33.83 -0.03 18.66
N ALA A 137 32.73 -0.79 18.64
CA ALA A 137 32.43 -1.78 17.62
C ALA A 137 30.96 -1.73 17.22
N ALA A 138 30.71 -1.92 15.92
CA ALA A 138 29.36 -2.09 15.39
C ALA A 138 29.32 -3.31 14.47
N VAL A 139 28.20 -4.03 14.48
CA VAL A 139 27.94 -5.12 13.54
C VAL A 139 26.54 -4.97 12.97
N GLU A 140 26.42 -5.14 11.66
CA GLU A 140 25.13 -5.22 10.99
C GLU A 140 24.76 -6.68 10.84
N ARG A 141 23.55 -7.04 11.26
CA ARG A 141 23.02 -8.39 11.14
C ARG A 141 21.73 -8.35 10.33
N PRO A 142 21.53 -9.25 9.36
CA PRO A 142 20.23 -9.39 8.72
C PRO A 142 19.20 -9.83 9.77
N ALA A 143 18.02 -9.26 9.71
CA ALA A 143 16.85 -9.71 10.44
C ALA A 143 15.80 -10.14 9.42
N ALA A 144 15.28 -11.35 9.57
CA ALA A 144 14.27 -11.87 8.66
C ALA A 144 12.96 -11.11 8.85
N VAL A 145 12.44 -10.57 7.75
CA VAL A 145 11.10 -9.99 7.65
C VAL A 145 10.39 -10.72 6.53
N ARG A 146 9.13 -11.08 6.76
CA ARG A 146 8.28 -11.71 5.76
C ARG A 146 6.97 -10.96 5.68
N GLY A 147 6.45 -10.87 4.45
CA GLY A 147 5.17 -10.25 4.16
C GLY A 147 5.29 -9.09 3.18
N ASP A 148 4.14 -8.63 2.72
CA ASP A 148 3.95 -7.45 1.91
C ASP A 148 3.08 -6.44 2.68
N ALA A 149 3.35 -5.17 2.45
CA ALA A 149 2.49 -4.08 2.89
C ALA A 149 1.83 -3.47 1.66
N ILE A 150 0.53 -3.24 1.73
CA ILE A 150 -0.22 -2.59 0.66
C ILE A 150 -0.57 -1.18 1.13
N VAL A 151 -0.16 -0.18 0.34
CA VAL A 151 -0.62 1.20 0.51
C VAL A 151 -1.88 1.37 -0.33
N TRP A 152 -2.99 1.69 0.33
CA TRP A 152 -4.26 1.98 -0.32
C TRP A 152 -4.24 3.32 -1.04
N LEU A 153 -4.90 3.35 -2.19
CA LEU A 153 -5.27 4.58 -2.86
C LEU A 153 -6.32 5.35 -2.06
N ASP A 154 -6.28 6.69 -2.11
CA ASP A 154 -7.29 7.54 -1.48
C ASP A 154 -8.44 7.76 -2.45
N ALA A 155 -9.48 6.92 -2.35
CA ALA A 155 -10.65 7.01 -3.20
C ALA A 155 -11.42 8.35 -3.02
N ALA A 156 -11.29 9.02 -1.87
CA ALA A 156 -11.95 10.30 -1.63
C ALA A 156 -11.32 11.42 -2.49
N ARG A 157 -10.06 11.26 -2.89
CA ARG A 157 -9.37 12.21 -3.76
C ARG A 157 -9.97 12.27 -5.18
N ALA A 158 -10.58 11.18 -5.64
CA ALA A 158 -11.25 11.15 -6.94
C ALA A 158 -12.39 12.18 -7.08
N GLU A 159 -13.10 12.47 -5.99
CA GLU A 159 -14.18 13.46 -5.96
C GLU A 159 -13.63 14.89 -5.94
N ALA A 160 -12.51 15.11 -5.24
CA ALA A 160 -11.86 16.41 -5.10
C ALA A 160 -11.14 16.86 -6.38
N ASP A 161 -10.52 15.93 -7.12
CA ASP A 161 -9.75 16.24 -8.33
C ASP A 161 -10.63 16.65 -9.53
N GLY A 162 -11.96 16.74 -9.36
CA GLY A 162 -12.88 17.18 -10.43
C GLY A 162 -12.88 16.26 -11.65
N SER A 163 -12.34 15.04 -11.51
CA SER A 163 -12.22 13.99 -12.53
C SER A 163 -13.60 13.40 -12.88
N GLY A 164 -14.48 14.26 -13.38
CA GLY A 164 -15.65 13.85 -14.14
C GLY A 164 -15.15 13.18 -15.40
N GLY A 165 -15.41 11.88 -15.53
CA GLY A 165 -15.18 11.16 -16.78
C GLY A 165 -15.78 11.93 -17.95
N THR A 166 -14.98 12.15 -18.98
CA THR A 166 -15.45 12.64 -20.27
C THR A 166 -15.57 11.45 -21.19
N ASP A 167 -16.75 11.25 -21.78
CA ASP A 167 -16.90 10.35 -22.92
C ASP A 167 -16.06 10.87 -24.11
N GLY A 168 -15.92 10.08 -25.17
CA GLY A 168 -15.23 10.48 -26.42
C GLY A 168 -15.75 11.76 -27.11
N ASP A 169 -16.82 12.36 -26.59
CA ASP A 169 -17.46 13.62 -27.01
C ASP A 169 -17.29 14.77 -25.97
N GLY A 170 -16.42 14.62 -24.98
CA GLY A 170 -16.04 15.70 -24.04
C GLY A 170 -17.11 16.11 -23.01
N ARG A 171 -18.24 15.39 -22.91
CA ARG A 171 -19.31 15.69 -21.95
C ARG A 171 -19.01 15.08 -20.57
N ARG A 172 -19.06 15.91 -19.53
CA ARG A 172 -18.96 15.49 -18.11
C ARG A 172 -20.27 14.83 -17.68
N HIS A 173 -20.32 13.51 -17.56
CA HIS A 173 -21.43 12.83 -16.90
C HIS A 173 -21.10 12.49 -15.45
N GLY A 174 -21.92 12.98 -14.52
CA GLY A 174 -22.08 12.31 -13.25
C GLY A 174 -22.77 11.00 -13.54
N VAL A 175 -22.06 9.87 -13.36
CA VAL A 175 -22.60 8.52 -13.58
C VAL A 175 -23.84 8.37 -12.72
N ARG A 176 -25.03 8.60 -13.30
CA ARG A 176 -26.31 8.26 -12.68
C ARG A 176 -26.50 6.79 -12.93
N VAL A 177 -25.78 5.96 -12.16
CA VAL A 177 -26.12 4.55 -12.09
C VAL A 177 -27.51 4.49 -11.47
N ARG A 178 -28.52 4.32 -12.31
CA ARG A 178 -29.83 3.89 -11.84
C ARG A 178 -29.57 2.50 -11.30
N ALA A 179 -29.51 2.36 -9.97
CA ALA A 179 -29.32 1.07 -9.32
C ALA A 179 -30.45 0.15 -9.81
N VAL A 180 -30.14 -0.69 -10.79
CA VAL A 180 -31.02 -1.78 -11.18
C VAL A 180 -30.76 -2.81 -10.09
N GLY A 181 -31.55 -2.70 -9.03
CA GLY A 181 -31.43 -3.60 -7.89
C GLY A 181 -31.68 -5.03 -8.35
N PHE A 182 -31.10 -5.97 -7.61
CA PHE A 182 -31.43 -7.39 -7.68
C PHE A 182 -32.94 -7.61 -7.89
N ASP A 183 -33.29 -8.59 -8.71
CA ASP A 183 -34.69 -8.94 -8.93
C ASP A 183 -35.31 -9.35 -7.58
N LEU A 184 -36.41 -8.67 -7.19
CA LEU A 184 -37.11 -8.92 -5.94
C LEU A 184 -37.75 -10.31 -6.03
N ARG A 185 -37.24 -11.28 -5.26
CA ARG A 185 -37.84 -12.61 -5.14
C ARG A 185 -39.16 -12.56 -4.40
N GLY A 186 -39.19 -11.75 -3.34
CA GLY A 186 -40.33 -11.63 -2.45
C GLY A 186 -40.06 -10.70 -1.28
N ILE A 187 -41.03 -10.60 -0.39
CA ILE A 187 -40.91 -9.86 0.87
C ILE A 187 -41.29 -10.84 1.97
N ARG A 188 -40.44 -10.97 2.99
CA ARG A 188 -40.66 -11.84 4.14
C ARG A 188 -40.44 -11.10 5.44
N GLU A 189 -40.88 -11.69 6.55
CA GLU A 189 -40.62 -11.14 7.87
C GLU A 189 -39.11 -11.11 8.19
N HIS A 190 -38.69 -10.04 8.85
CA HIS A 190 -37.32 -9.82 9.33
C HIS A 190 -36.96 -10.84 10.40
N GLN A 191 -35.83 -11.53 10.24
CA GLN A 191 -35.31 -12.36 11.32
C GLN A 191 -34.25 -11.62 12.15
N PRO A 192 -34.24 -11.81 13.49
CA PRO A 192 -33.21 -11.24 14.35
C PRO A 192 -31.80 -11.60 13.88
N GLY A 193 -30.95 -10.59 13.67
CA GLY A 193 -29.58 -10.75 13.17
C GLY A 193 -29.40 -10.34 11.70
N GLU A 194 -30.48 -10.06 10.98
CA GLU A 194 -30.40 -9.58 9.60
C GLU A 194 -30.17 -8.06 9.52
N SER A 195 -29.67 -7.58 8.38
CA SER A 195 -29.42 -6.15 8.19
C SER A 195 -30.73 -5.39 8.00
N LEU A 196 -30.99 -4.40 8.87
CA LEU A 196 -32.12 -3.48 8.75
C LEU A 196 -32.11 -2.66 7.45
N ARG A 197 -30.98 -2.62 6.73
CA ARG A 197 -30.88 -1.95 5.42
C ARG A 197 -31.76 -2.60 4.34
N ARG A 198 -32.08 -3.88 4.51
CA ARG A 198 -32.91 -4.64 3.56
C ARG A 198 -34.41 -4.54 3.89
N VAL A 199 -34.78 -3.77 4.91
CA VAL A 199 -36.18 -3.58 5.31
C VAL A 199 -36.91 -2.74 4.26
N ASP A 200 -38.02 -3.27 3.77
CA ASP A 200 -38.97 -2.51 2.98
C ASP A 200 -39.84 -1.68 3.92
N TRP A 201 -39.44 -0.44 4.17
CA TRP A 201 -40.15 0.45 5.10
C TRP A 201 -41.60 0.71 4.68
N LYS A 202 -41.90 0.68 3.38
CA LYS A 202 -43.26 0.90 2.86
C LYS A 202 -44.18 -0.26 3.21
N THR A 203 -43.71 -1.48 3.07
CA THR A 203 -44.46 -2.70 3.39
C THR A 203 -44.53 -2.87 4.90
N SER A 204 -43.42 -2.64 5.61
CA SER A 204 -43.38 -2.69 7.08
C SER A 204 -44.33 -1.71 7.74
N ALA A 205 -44.42 -0.48 7.21
CA ALA A 205 -45.37 0.51 7.70
C ALA A 205 -46.85 0.11 7.46
N ARG A 206 -47.12 -0.75 6.47
CA ARG A 206 -48.47 -1.24 6.18
C ARG A 206 -48.84 -2.46 7.00
N THR A 207 -47.90 -3.37 7.22
CA THR A 207 -48.14 -4.63 7.94
C THR A 207 -47.97 -4.50 9.46
N GLY A 208 -47.25 -3.46 9.92
CA GLY A 208 -46.94 -3.27 11.35
C GLY A 208 -45.77 -4.14 11.84
N GLU A 209 -45.19 -4.96 10.96
CA GLU A 209 -44.08 -5.87 11.23
C GLU A 209 -42.90 -5.51 10.33
N LEU A 210 -41.66 -5.76 10.76
CA LEU A 210 -40.48 -5.49 9.94
C LEU A 210 -40.42 -6.50 8.79
N MET A 211 -40.58 -6.00 7.56
CA MET A 211 -40.57 -6.80 6.35
C MET A 211 -39.26 -6.57 5.59
N VAL A 212 -38.55 -7.64 5.25
CA VAL A 212 -37.27 -7.63 4.53
C VAL A 212 -37.46 -8.08 3.09
N ARG A 213 -36.81 -7.36 2.16
CA ARG A 213 -36.74 -7.71 0.75
C ARG A 213 -35.87 -8.95 0.58
N GLU A 214 -36.45 -10.01 0.05
CA GLU A 214 -35.71 -11.19 -0.39
C GLU A 214 -35.31 -10.98 -1.84
N LEU A 215 -34.01 -10.93 -2.08
CA LEU A 215 -33.42 -10.67 -3.39
C LEU A 215 -32.98 -12.02 -3.99
N GLU A 216 -33.39 -12.31 -5.22
CA GLU A 216 -32.92 -13.51 -5.92
C GLU A 216 -31.59 -13.21 -6.61
N ASP A 217 -30.61 -14.10 -6.45
CA ASP A 217 -29.40 -14.05 -7.26
C ASP A 217 -29.76 -14.55 -8.67
N SER A 218 -30.05 -13.62 -9.57
CA SER A 218 -30.41 -13.92 -10.96
C SER A 218 -29.25 -14.54 -11.76
N GLY A 219 -28.06 -14.69 -11.15
CA GLY A 219 -26.82 -15.09 -11.81
C GLY A 219 -26.29 -14.05 -12.80
N ARG A 220 -26.94 -12.88 -12.89
CA ARG A 220 -26.54 -11.75 -13.73
C ARG A 220 -25.80 -10.71 -12.91
N VAL A 221 -24.74 -10.17 -13.48
CA VAL A 221 -24.03 -9.01 -12.93
C VAL A 221 -24.82 -7.77 -13.32
N GLU A 222 -25.32 -7.00 -12.37
CA GLU A 222 -26.10 -5.79 -12.71
C GLU A 222 -25.18 -4.71 -13.30
N VAL A 223 -24.04 -4.47 -12.64
CA VAL A 223 -23.01 -3.53 -13.08
C VAL A 223 -21.64 -4.18 -12.99
N LEU A 224 -20.93 -4.27 -14.12
CA LEU A 224 -19.52 -4.64 -14.16
C LEU A 224 -18.67 -3.38 -14.24
N VAL A 225 -17.86 -3.12 -13.21
CA VAL A 225 -16.82 -2.09 -13.25
C VAL A 225 -15.51 -2.75 -13.64
N VAL A 226 -14.94 -2.35 -14.75
CA VAL A 226 -13.63 -2.80 -15.22
C VAL A 226 -12.62 -1.70 -14.92
N ALA A 227 -11.64 -2.01 -14.07
CA ALA A 227 -10.53 -1.12 -13.79
C ALA A 227 -9.32 -1.56 -14.61
N ASP A 228 -8.82 -0.66 -15.45
CA ASP A 228 -7.68 -0.91 -16.31
C ASP A 228 -6.43 -0.16 -15.81
N PRO A 229 -5.41 -0.87 -15.32
CA PRO A 229 -4.13 -0.27 -14.99
C PRO A 229 -3.27 0.05 -16.23
N GLY A 230 -3.69 -0.31 -17.44
CA GLY A 230 -2.94 -0.10 -18.69
C GLY A 230 -2.01 -1.26 -19.05
N GLY A 231 -1.42 -1.19 -20.23
CA GLY A 231 -0.45 -2.14 -20.79
C GLY A 231 1.00 -1.68 -20.70
N ALA A 232 1.91 -2.66 -20.77
CA ALA A 232 3.33 -2.41 -20.84
C ALA A 232 3.67 -1.71 -22.16
N GLY A 233 4.20 -0.49 -22.09
CA GLY A 233 4.55 0.30 -23.27
C GLY A 233 3.46 1.23 -23.78
N ASP A 234 2.29 1.30 -23.12
CA ASP A 234 1.23 2.26 -23.48
C ASP A 234 1.65 3.74 -23.28
N GLY A 235 2.84 3.99 -22.70
CA GLY A 235 3.34 5.34 -22.41
C GLY A 235 2.47 6.11 -21.43
N ALA A 236 1.54 5.42 -20.74
CA ALA A 236 0.63 6.00 -19.79
C ALA A 236 1.44 6.62 -18.64
N ASP A 237 1.21 7.90 -18.41
CA ASP A 237 1.69 8.56 -17.21
C ASP A 237 1.15 7.81 -15.97
N PRO A 238 2.03 7.32 -15.06
CA PRO A 238 1.61 6.66 -13.84
C PRO A 238 0.54 7.47 -13.08
N ASP A 239 0.63 8.80 -13.05
CA ASP A 239 -0.37 9.64 -12.38
C ASP A 239 -1.78 9.53 -12.99
N ARG A 240 -1.90 9.30 -14.29
CA ARG A 240 -3.19 9.08 -14.95
C ARG A 240 -3.77 7.71 -14.62
N VAL A 241 -2.91 6.68 -14.60
CA VAL A 241 -3.31 5.33 -14.17
C VAL A 241 -3.79 5.38 -12.72
N ASP A 242 -3.05 6.09 -11.86
CA ASP A 242 -3.41 6.33 -10.47
C ASP A 242 -4.80 6.99 -10.36
N ALA A 243 -5.06 8.02 -11.15
CA ALA A 243 -6.35 8.71 -11.18
C ALA A 243 -7.50 7.82 -11.68
N ALA A 244 -7.26 7.01 -12.72
CA ALA A 244 -8.22 6.03 -13.23
C ALA A 244 -8.60 4.99 -12.16
N LEU A 245 -7.62 4.44 -11.45
CA LEU A 245 -7.87 3.48 -10.38
C LEU A 245 -8.56 4.12 -9.16
N ARG A 246 -8.24 5.38 -8.82
CA ARG A 246 -9.00 6.16 -7.81
C ARG A 246 -10.45 6.35 -8.22
N ARG A 247 -10.72 6.66 -9.49
CA ARG A 247 -12.08 6.80 -10.02
C ARG A 247 -12.85 5.47 -9.98
N ALA A 248 -12.21 4.36 -10.34
CA ALA A 248 -12.78 3.03 -10.22
C ALA A 248 -13.09 2.67 -8.75
N ALA A 249 -12.23 3.05 -7.80
CA ALA A 249 -12.49 2.84 -6.38
C ALA A 249 -13.69 3.65 -5.88
N ALA A 250 -13.82 4.92 -6.29
CA ALA A 250 -14.97 5.76 -5.94
C ALA A 250 -16.29 5.18 -6.49
N LEU A 251 -16.29 4.70 -7.74
CA LEU A 251 -17.43 4.01 -8.35
C LEU A 251 -17.77 2.70 -7.63
N ALA A 252 -16.76 1.87 -7.33
CA ALA A 252 -16.98 0.63 -6.59
C ALA A 252 -17.57 0.91 -5.20
N GLN A 253 -17.12 1.97 -4.52
CA GLN A 253 -17.68 2.36 -3.21
C GLN A 253 -19.11 2.87 -3.32
N SER A 254 -19.44 3.69 -4.32
CA SER A 254 -20.80 4.19 -4.52
C SER A 254 -21.78 3.07 -4.86
N LEU A 255 -21.40 2.17 -5.77
CA LEU A 255 -22.17 0.98 -6.16
C LEU A 255 -22.36 0.01 -4.99
N SER A 256 -21.30 -0.22 -4.21
CA SER A 256 -21.33 -1.03 -3.00
C SER A 256 -22.27 -0.45 -1.93
N ARG A 257 -22.34 0.88 -1.80
CA ARG A 257 -23.29 1.54 -0.87
C ARG A 257 -24.73 1.47 -1.37
N ALA A 258 -24.93 1.49 -2.69
CA ALA A 258 -26.24 1.40 -3.33
C ALA A 258 -26.78 -0.05 -3.42
N GLU A 259 -25.99 -1.05 -3.01
CA GLU A 259 -26.32 -2.49 -3.13
C GLU A 259 -26.76 -2.86 -4.56
N ALA A 260 -26.10 -2.27 -5.56
CA ALA A 260 -26.49 -2.35 -6.96
C ALA A 260 -26.09 -3.68 -7.64
N GLY A 261 -25.77 -4.74 -6.90
CA GLY A 261 -25.36 -6.03 -7.48
C GLY A 261 -24.13 -5.94 -8.40
N ALA A 262 -23.15 -5.13 -8.01
CA ALA A 262 -22.01 -4.81 -8.87
C ALA A 262 -20.82 -5.77 -8.66
N VAL A 263 -20.02 -5.95 -9.71
CA VAL A 263 -18.74 -6.69 -9.67
C VAL A 263 -17.64 -5.75 -10.14
N LEU A 264 -16.54 -5.71 -9.40
CA LEU A 264 -15.30 -5.06 -9.82
C LEU A 264 -14.37 -6.12 -10.44
N ALA A 265 -13.97 -5.89 -11.69
CA ALA A 265 -12.92 -6.64 -12.37
C ALA A 265 -11.71 -5.73 -12.54
N VAL A 266 -10.58 -6.11 -11.94
CA VAL A 266 -9.30 -5.42 -12.09
C VAL A 266 -8.47 -6.20 -13.10
N GLU A 267 -8.24 -5.61 -14.27
CA GLU A 267 -7.53 -6.26 -15.38
C GLU A 267 -6.02 -5.96 -15.28
N ALA A 268 -5.38 -6.34 -14.18
CA ALA A 268 -3.92 -6.34 -14.05
C ALA A 268 -3.31 -7.59 -14.68
N GLU A 269 -2.01 -7.85 -14.42
CA GLU A 269 -1.30 -9.08 -14.84
C GLU A 269 -2.16 -10.33 -14.57
N ARG A 270 -2.67 -10.45 -13.35
CA ARG A 270 -3.73 -11.41 -13.00
C ARG A 270 -5.06 -10.68 -12.85
N ARG A 271 -6.10 -11.20 -13.51
CA ARG A 271 -7.48 -10.73 -13.31
C ARG A 271 -7.91 -10.99 -11.86
N GLU A 272 -8.29 -9.93 -11.16
CA GLU A 272 -8.94 -10.01 -9.85
C GLU A 272 -10.41 -9.65 -9.99
N ARG A 273 -11.30 -10.47 -9.41
CA ARG A 273 -12.75 -10.28 -9.42
C ARG A 273 -13.26 -10.14 -8.00
N VAL A 274 -13.95 -9.04 -7.71
CA VAL A 274 -14.51 -8.74 -6.39
C VAL A 274 -15.99 -8.42 -6.51
N ALA A 275 -16.84 -9.20 -5.85
CA ALA A 275 -18.26 -8.88 -5.74
C ALA A 275 -18.47 -7.73 -4.75
N LEU A 276 -19.24 -6.72 -5.13
CA LEU A 276 -19.51 -5.53 -4.32
C LEU A 276 -20.83 -5.69 -3.56
N ASP A 277 -20.83 -6.58 -2.57
CA ASP A 277 -22.00 -6.99 -1.77
C ASP A 277 -22.37 -6.01 -0.64
N GLY A 278 -21.68 -4.88 -0.53
CA GLY A 278 -21.93 -3.87 0.51
C GLY A 278 -21.21 -4.12 1.83
N THR A 279 -20.47 -5.22 1.98
CA THR A 279 -19.72 -5.54 3.21
C THR A 279 -18.43 -4.73 3.33
N ALA A 280 -17.92 -4.58 4.55
CA ALA A 280 -16.60 -3.97 4.78
C ALA A 280 -15.47 -4.82 4.15
N THR A 281 -15.61 -6.14 4.17
CA THR A 281 -14.65 -7.09 3.57
C THR A 281 -14.57 -6.92 2.05
N ALA A 282 -15.71 -6.86 1.34
CA ALA A 282 -15.72 -6.63 -0.09
C ALA A 282 -15.10 -5.27 -0.46
N ARG A 283 -15.36 -4.22 0.32
CA ARG A 283 -14.73 -2.91 0.12
C ARG A 283 -13.21 -2.98 0.30
N ALA A 284 -12.74 -3.68 1.34
CA ALA A 284 -11.31 -3.85 1.58
C ALA A 284 -10.63 -4.66 0.47
N LEU A 285 -11.26 -5.74 -0.02
CA LEU A 285 -10.76 -6.54 -1.14
C LEU A 285 -10.70 -5.74 -2.44
N ALA A 286 -11.72 -4.93 -2.73
CA ALA A 286 -11.74 -4.04 -3.88
C ALA A 286 -10.59 -3.02 -3.83
N LEU A 287 -10.34 -2.41 -2.65
CA LEU A 287 -9.22 -1.50 -2.45
C LEU A 287 -7.87 -2.21 -2.52
N ASP A 288 -7.72 -3.41 -1.97
CA ASP A 288 -6.50 -4.22 -2.08
C ASP A 288 -6.18 -4.53 -3.56
N ALA A 289 -7.19 -4.95 -4.34
CA ALA A 289 -7.04 -5.26 -5.77
C ALA A 289 -6.64 -4.02 -6.59
N LEU A 290 -7.34 -2.89 -6.41
CA LEU A 290 -7.04 -1.65 -7.13
C LEU A 290 -5.71 -1.04 -6.71
N SER A 291 -5.34 -1.15 -5.43
CA SER A 291 -4.09 -0.59 -4.91
C SER A 291 -2.88 -1.42 -5.27
N GLY A 292 -3.06 -2.73 -5.47
CA GLY A 292 -2.01 -3.62 -5.95
C GLY A 292 -1.91 -3.72 -7.46
N ALA A 293 -2.81 -3.10 -8.22
CA ALA A 293 -2.83 -3.16 -9.67
C ALA A 293 -1.67 -2.38 -10.29
N ALA A 294 -0.88 -3.06 -11.13
CA ALA A 294 0.21 -2.47 -11.89
C ALA A 294 -0.06 -2.58 -13.40
N ALA A 295 0.46 -1.62 -14.16
CA ALA A 295 0.42 -1.57 -15.61
C ALA A 295 1.41 -2.60 -16.19
N ASP A 296 0.98 -3.85 -16.32
CA ASP A 296 1.84 -4.92 -16.83
C ASP A 296 1.06 -5.87 -17.75
N ARG A 297 0.18 -5.31 -18.58
CA ARG A 297 -0.52 -6.10 -19.59
C ARG A 297 0.25 -6.10 -20.91
N ALA A 298 0.59 -7.29 -21.41
CA ALA A 298 1.10 -7.46 -22.77
C ALA A 298 -0.01 -7.49 -23.84
N GLU A 299 -1.25 -7.80 -23.44
CA GLU A 299 -2.40 -7.96 -24.35
C GLU A 299 -3.41 -6.82 -24.19
N ASP A 300 -4.01 -6.40 -25.30
CA ASP A 300 -5.05 -5.37 -25.37
C ASP A 300 -6.28 -5.71 -24.51
N LEU A 301 -6.84 -4.68 -23.86
CA LEU A 301 -7.98 -4.81 -22.95
C LEU A 301 -9.24 -5.35 -23.64
N GLY A 302 -9.53 -4.89 -24.87
CA GLY A 302 -10.71 -5.33 -25.63
C GLY A 302 -10.69 -6.85 -25.89
N THR A 303 -9.52 -7.41 -26.16
CA THR A 303 -9.33 -8.85 -26.35
C THR A 303 -9.61 -9.65 -25.07
N ARG A 304 -9.14 -9.15 -23.92
CA ARG A 304 -9.43 -9.77 -22.60
C ARG A 304 -10.90 -9.68 -22.20
N LEU A 305 -11.55 -8.56 -22.52
CA LEU A 305 -12.98 -8.37 -22.25
C LEU A 305 -13.86 -9.25 -23.13
N ALA A 306 -13.47 -9.55 -24.37
CA ALA A 306 -14.16 -10.51 -25.22
C ALA A 306 -14.22 -11.94 -24.61
N ARG A 307 -13.21 -12.28 -23.80
CA ARG A 307 -13.12 -13.54 -23.06
C ARG A 307 -13.61 -13.43 -21.61
N CYS A 308 -14.11 -12.27 -21.17
CA CYS A 308 -14.59 -12.08 -19.81
C CYS A 308 -16.01 -12.63 -19.63
N PRO A 309 -16.22 -13.65 -18.76
CA PRO A 309 -17.56 -14.19 -18.52
C PRO A 309 -18.50 -13.15 -17.90
N ASP A 310 -18.01 -12.37 -16.92
CA ASP A 310 -18.80 -11.32 -16.27
C ASP A 310 -19.27 -10.27 -17.29
N ALA A 311 -18.41 -9.91 -18.24
CA ALA A 311 -18.79 -8.98 -19.30
C ALA A 311 -19.94 -9.55 -20.15
N ARG A 312 -20.01 -10.87 -20.38
CA ARG A 312 -21.07 -11.55 -21.13
C ARG A 312 -22.40 -11.70 -20.38
N VAL A 313 -22.42 -11.50 -19.07
CA VAL A 313 -23.67 -11.57 -18.29
C VAL A 313 -24.05 -10.23 -17.66
N ALA A 314 -23.18 -9.23 -17.77
CA ALA A 314 -23.42 -7.89 -17.25
C ALA A 314 -24.60 -7.19 -17.94
N ARG A 315 -25.48 -6.57 -17.16
CA ARG A 315 -26.54 -5.68 -17.65
C ARG A 315 -25.99 -4.32 -18.08
N THR A 316 -24.98 -3.81 -17.37
CA THR A 316 -24.24 -2.58 -17.70
C THR A 316 -22.74 -2.81 -17.49
N VAL A 317 -21.89 -2.32 -18.39
CA VAL A 317 -20.44 -2.36 -18.22
C VAL A 317 -19.87 -0.94 -18.17
N ILE A 318 -19.07 -0.65 -17.16
CA ILE A 318 -18.35 0.62 -16.99
C ILE A 318 -16.86 0.29 -17.03
N VAL A 319 -16.14 0.79 -18.03
CA VAL A 319 -14.69 0.63 -18.16
C VAL A 319 -14.01 1.91 -17.73
N VAL A 320 -13.08 1.84 -16.79
CA VAL A 320 -12.29 2.98 -16.33
C VAL A 320 -10.84 2.75 -16.74
N THR A 321 -10.34 3.60 -17.63
CA THR A 321 -8.98 3.49 -18.18
C THR A 321 -8.32 4.85 -18.35
N ALA A 322 -6.99 4.88 -18.28
CA ALA A 322 -6.17 6.02 -18.66
C ALA A 322 -5.71 5.95 -20.12
N THR A 323 -5.80 4.78 -20.75
CA THR A 323 -5.29 4.50 -22.09
C THR A 323 -6.37 3.86 -22.97
N PRO A 324 -7.23 4.66 -23.60
CA PRO A 324 -8.20 4.12 -24.54
C PRO A 324 -7.47 3.53 -25.74
N THR A 325 -7.74 2.26 -26.05
CA THR A 325 -7.21 1.56 -27.22
C THR A 325 -8.28 1.36 -28.28
N ASP A 326 -7.88 1.25 -29.55
CA ASP A 326 -8.81 0.93 -30.64
C ASP A 326 -9.50 -0.43 -30.44
N GLY A 327 -8.77 -1.38 -29.85
CA GLY A 327 -9.32 -2.69 -29.49
C GLY A 327 -10.42 -2.61 -28.44
N LEU A 328 -10.27 -1.73 -27.44
CA LEU A 328 -11.30 -1.43 -26.45
C LEU A 328 -12.53 -0.79 -27.11
N ALA A 329 -12.33 0.20 -27.98
CA ALA A 329 -13.42 0.86 -28.71
C ALA A 329 -14.21 -0.13 -29.57
N ALA A 330 -13.52 -0.95 -30.36
CA ALA A 330 -14.14 -1.99 -31.20
C ALA A 330 -14.85 -3.08 -30.38
N TRP A 331 -14.35 -3.38 -29.18
CA TRP A 331 -15.06 -4.26 -28.24
C TRP A 331 -16.34 -3.59 -27.71
N ALA A 332 -16.26 -2.32 -27.29
CA ALA A 332 -17.38 -1.57 -26.74
C ALA A 332 -18.51 -1.37 -27.74
N GLU A 333 -18.21 -1.10 -29.02
CA GLU A 333 -19.23 -1.03 -30.08
C GLU A 333 -19.99 -2.36 -30.25
N ARG A 334 -19.28 -3.49 -30.20
CA ARG A 334 -19.90 -4.83 -30.29
C ARG A 334 -20.73 -5.14 -29.06
N ALA A 335 -20.22 -4.83 -27.87
CA ALA A 335 -20.90 -5.05 -26.61
C ALA A 335 -22.13 -4.13 -26.44
N GLY A 336 -22.06 -2.90 -26.96
CA GLY A 336 -23.13 -1.89 -26.95
C GLY A 336 -24.42 -2.36 -27.62
N ARG A 337 -24.35 -3.31 -28.56
CA ARG A 337 -25.52 -3.95 -29.19
C ARG A 337 -26.32 -4.82 -28.22
N ARG A 338 -25.74 -5.20 -27.08
CA ARG A 338 -26.31 -6.16 -26.12
C ARG A 338 -26.56 -5.53 -24.75
N CYS A 339 -25.67 -4.66 -24.29
CA CYS A 339 -25.78 -3.97 -23.01
C CYS A 339 -25.19 -2.56 -23.13
N PRO A 340 -25.66 -1.57 -22.36
CA PRO A 340 -24.99 -0.28 -22.24
C PRO A 340 -23.54 -0.45 -21.79
N VAL A 341 -22.63 0.21 -22.51
CA VAL A 341 -21.20 0.27 -22.20
C VAL A 341 -20.79 1.74 -22.06
N GLU A 342 -20.19 2.08 -20.94
CA GLU A 342 -19.65 3.41 -20.65
C GLU A 342 -18.13 3.29 -20.50
N ILE A 343 -17.36 4.10 -21.24
CA ILE A 343 -15.90 4.16 -21.13
C ILE A 343 -15.54 5.50 -20.48
N VAL A 344 -15.12 5.42 -19.23
CA VAL A 344 -14.60 6.54 -18.47
C VAL A 344 -13.11 6.66 -18.74
N VAL A 345 -12.75 7.59 -19.63
CA VAL A 345 -11.35 7.96 -19.86
C VAL A 345 -10.97 9.06 -18.87
N VAL A 346 -9.96 8.80 -18.04
CA VAL A 346 -9.44 9.81 -17.12
C VAL A 346 -8.35 10.62 -17.82
N GLY A 347 -8.68 11.87 -18.15
CA GLY A 347 -7.74 12.84 -18.74
C GLY A 347 -6.70 13.35 -17.74
N PRO A 348 -5.67 14.07 -18.22
CA PRO A 348 -4.71 14.73 -17.32
C PRO A 348 -5.44 15.64 -16.34
N GLY A 349 -5.15 15.48 -15.05
CA GLY A 349 -5.63 16.39 -14.02
C GLY A 349 -5.07 17.80 -14.23
N PRO A 350 -5.73 18.84 -13.67
CA PRO A 350 -5.33 20.24 -13.85
C PRO A 350 -3.95 20.60 -13.28
N ASP A 351 -3.26 19.67 -12.59
CA ASP A 351 -2.01 19.94 -11.87
C ASP A 351 -0.74 19.60 -12.68
N THR A 352 -0.86 19.31 -13.97
CA THR A 352 0.29 18.98 -14.84
C THR A 352 0.91 20.19 -15.57
N ASP A 353 0.52 21.42 -15.23
CA ASP A 353 1.10 22.65 -15.82
C ASP A 353 2.13 23.35 -14.89
N GLY A 354 2.60 22.67 -13.85
CA GLY A 354 3.70 23.12 -13.01
C GLY A 354 5.06 22.99 -13.70
N ARG A 355 5.26 23.62 -14.86
CA ARG A 355 6.60 23.90 -15.36
C ARG A 355 7.33 24.72 -14.30
N VAL A 356 8.41 24.16 -13.78
CA VAL A 356 9.40 24.88 -12.99
C VAL A 356 10.02 25.95 -13.91
N GLU A 357 9.55 27.19 -13.83
CA GLU A 357 10.33 28.35 -14.24
C GLU A 357 11.51 28.48 -13.26
N PRO A 358 12.75 28.62 -13.75
CA PRO A 358 13.88 28.92 -12.88
C PRO A 358 13.72 30.33 -12.31
N ALA A 359 13.68 30.41 -10.98
CA ALA A 359 13.65 31.66 -10.24
C ALA A 359 14.82 32.58 -10.66
N GLU A 360 14.49 33.68 -11.31
CA GLU A 360 15.39 34.78 -11.58
C GLU A 360 15.73 35.47 -10.25
N ALA A 361 17.03 35.45 -9.90
CA ALA A 361 17.55 36.02 -8.68
C ALA A 361 17.54 37.56 -8.75
N ALA A 362 16.67 38.19 -7.97
CA ALA A 362 16.76 39.61 -7.66
C ALA A 362 17.90 39.83 -6.64
N ILE A 363 19.01 40.41 -7.10
CA ILE A 363 20.05 41.00 -6.26
C ILE A 363 19.71 42.49 -6.12
N PRO A 364 19.51 43.04 -4.91
CA PRO A 364 19.38 44.47 -4.73
C PRO A 364 20.78 45.14 -4.73
N ALA A 365 20.88 46.26 -5.45
CA ALA A 365 21.94 47.26 -5.31
C ALA A 365 21.43 48.42 -4.45
#